data_AF-A0A9X7I9S0-F1
#
_entry.id   AF-A0A9X7I9S0-F1
#
_cell.length_a   1.000
_cell.length_b   1.000
_cell.length_c   1.000
_cell.angle_alpha   90.00
_cell.angle_beta   90.00
_cell.angle_gamma   90.00
#
_symmetry.space_group_name_H-M   'P 1'
#
loop_
_entity.id
_entity.type
_entity.pdbx_description
1 polymer ?
#
loop_
_entity_poly.entity_id
_entity_poly.type
_entity_poly.pdbx_seq_one_letter_code
_entity_poly.pdbx_strand_id
1 'polypeptide(L)'
;MHRDKTINWDEMVLSAQLPKPPSDKGDVIINSADELDVDIKDISAKQYNDYTVDCKTKKGFTIDAESDSSGYKAYNNKGYKLDLTYYESSKELSIHLNKPMEMSSIVWPSSKAASQLPVPKSTIGNFISDSDDNLNVYVGNTSREDYNNYVKACADRGFKVGYDNSKNRYSAKNDAGWDLSLSYEGNSVMNIMLSAPDNNSGSNDNKKSTNSKDSSNSAESKSAKPQQNDAKSANGLRSDFKAAMDSYESTMNEYVEFMKKYKANSSDAELISEYADYMQKYADMTDKFQSWKSNNLNNAELSYYLAVQARVTKKLAEVA
;
A
#
# COMPACT_ATOMS: atom_id res chain seq x y z
N MET A 1 36.99 1.66 15.89
CA MET A 1 36.05 2.56 16.60
C MET A 1 35.80 3.75 15.70
N HIS A 2 34.74 3.74 14.91
CA HIS A 2 34.23 4.99 14.34
C HIS A 2 33.65 5.79 15.51
N ARG A 3 34.17 7.00 15.76
CA ARG A 3 33.56 7.93 16.70
C ARG A 3 32.28 8.44 16.04
N ASP A 4 31.16 8.32 16.74
CA ASP A 4 29.91 8.95 16.30
C ASP A 4 30.09 10.46 16.24
N LYS A 5 29.56 11.08 15.19
CA LYS A 5 29.60 12.54 15.04
C LYS A 5 28.50 13.16 15.90
N THR A 6 28.78 14.37 16.37
CA THR A 6 27.78 15.19 17.05
C THR A 6 27.03 16.02 16.01
N ILE A 7 25.70 15.92 16.02
CA ILE A 7 24.78 16.66 15.17
C ILE A 7 24.41 17.96 15.87
N ASN A 8 24.68 19.10 15.23
CA ASN A 8 24.13 20.38 15.67
C ASN A 8 22.72 20.56 15.11
N TRP A 9 21.71 20.11 15.86
CA TRP A 9 20.32 20.10 15.38
C TRP A 9 19.81 21.48 14.93
N ASP A 10 20.23 22.54 15.62
CA ASP A 10 19.75 23.89 15.37
C ASP A 10 20.30 24.48 14.06
N GLU A 11 21.32 23.84 13.46
CA GLU A 11 21.86 24.17 12.13
C GLU A 11 21.19 23.39 10.99
N MET A 12 20.30 22.43 11.28
CA MET A 12 19.62 21.69 10.21
C MET A 12 18.56 22.55 9.55
N VAL A 13 18.55 22.56 8.21
CA VAL A 13 17.71 23.46 7.39
C VAL A 13 16.22 23.28 7.67
N LEU A 14 15.79 22.04 7.92
CA LEU A 14 14.40 21.69 8.20
C LEU A 14 14.11 21.40 9.69
N SER A 15 15.05 21.65 10.60
CA SER A 15 14.92 21.38 12.05
C SER A 15 13.64 21.96 12.66
N ALA A 16 13.21 23.15 12.21
CA ALA A 16 12.02 23.82 12.72
C ALA A 16 10.72 23.02 12.49
N GLN A 17 10.69 22.10 11.52
CA GLN A 17 9.51 21.27 11.24
C GLN A 17 9.42 20.04 12.16
N LEU A 18 10.48 19.71 12.90
CA LEU A 18 10.56 18.50 13.73
C LEU A 18 10.86 18.84 15.20
N PRO A 19 10.48 17.97 16.16
CA PRO A 19 11.02 18.07 17.51
C PRO A 19 12.53 17.81 17.48
N LYS A 20 13.26 18.34 18.46
CA LYS A 20 14.67 17.99 18.65
C LYS A 20 14.80 16.50 19.00
N PRO A 21 15.65 15.72 18.32
CA PRO A 21 15.84 14.32 18.64
C PRO A 21 16.37 14.09 20.06
N PRO A 22 16.13 12.91 20.66
CA PRO A 22 16.54 12.62 22.03
C PRO A 22 18.05 12.50 22.25
N SER A 23 18.82 12.36 21.17
CA SER A 23 20.28 12.24 21.15
C SER A 23 20.84 13.17 20.07
N ASP A 24 22.06 13.66 20.28
CA ASP A 24 22.81 14.47 19.32
C ASP A 24 23.90 13.65 18.62
N LYS A 25 23.98 12.34 18.87
CA LYS A 25 24.95 11.47 18.19
C LYS A 25 24.32 10.86 16.95
N GLY A 26 25.06 10.86 15.86
CA GLY A 26 24.55 10.29 14.62
C GLY A 26 25.29 10.76 13.39
N ASP A 27 24.64 10.61 12.25
CA ASP A 27 25.17 10.98 10.95
C ASP A 27 24.10 11.76 10.17
N VAL A 28 24.53 12.86 9.54
CA VAL A 28 23.68 13.64 8.63
C VAL A 28 23.97 13.15 7.21
N ILE A 29 22.96 12.63 6.53
CA ILE A 29 23.06 12.09 5.17
C ILE A 29 22.69 13.19 4.18
N ILE A 30 21.55 13.86 4.40
CA ILE A 30 21.06 14.97 3.58
C ILE A 30 20.61 16.11 4.50
N ASN A 31 21.04 17.33 4.20
CA ASN A 31 20.57 18.55 4.87
C ASN A 31 20.40 19.66 3.83
N SER A 32 19.20 19.74 3.26
CA SER A 32 18.86 20.70 2.21
C SER A 32 17.54 21.42 2.51
N ALA A 33 17.17 22.38 1.67
CA ALA A 33 15.88 23.06 1.78
C ALA A 33 14.68 22.16 1.47
N ASP A 34 14.91 21.06 0.74
CA ASP A 34 13.85 20.19 0.24
C ASP A 34 13.78 18.86 1.01
N GLU A 35 14.89 18.43 1.60
CA GLU A 35 15.02 17.12 2.25
C GLU A 35 15.99 17.18 3.42
N LEU A 36 15.63 16.49 4.51
CA LEU A 36 16.48 16.21 5.66
C LEU A 36 16.47 14.69 5.88
N ASP A 37 17.64 14.08 5.88
CA ASP A 37 17.87 12.66 6.16
C ASP A 37 19.01 12.52 7.17
N VAL A 38 18.67 11.99 8.34
CA VAL A 38 19.58 11.88 9.49
C VAL A 38 19.36 10.57 10.24
N ASP A 39 20.46 9.94 10.64
CA ASP A 39 20.44 8.79 11.53
C ASP A 39 20.86 9.23 12.93
N ILE A 40 20.02 8.98 13.92
CA ILE A 40 20.25 9.33 15.32
C ILE A 40 20.56 8.04 16.11
N LYS A 41 21.72 8.00 16.74
CA LYS A 41 22.24 6.86 17.51
C LYS A 41 21.96 7.00 19.00
N ASP A 42 22.18 5.91 19.73
CA ASP A 42 21.94 5.79 21.17
C ASP A 42 20.46 6.07 21.55
N ILE A 43 19.52 5.64 20.71
CA ILE A 43 18.08 5.78 20.92
C ILE A 43 17.49 4.49 21.49
N SER A 44 16.86 4.57 22.66
CA SER A 44 16.04 3.48 23.20
C SER A 44 14.66 3.42 22.55
N ALA A 45 14.00 2.26 22.62
CA ALA A 45 12.63 2.08 22.12
C ALA A 45 11.65 3.08 22.76
N LYS A 46 11.83 3.39 24.06
CA LYS A 46 11.03 4.41 24.74
C LYS A 46 11.25 5.80 24.14
N GLN A 47 12.50 6.18 23.89
CA GLN A 47 12.84 7.48 23.29
C GLN A 47 12.28 7.61 21.86
N TYR A 48 12.33 6.55 21.05
CA TYR A 48 11.67 6.52 19.74
C TYR A 48 10.15 6.74 19.85
N ASN A 49 9.49 6.02 20.75
CA ASN A 49 8.05 6.16 20.98
C ASN A 49 7.66 7.58 21.44
N ASP A 50 8.41 8.13 22.40
CA ASP A 50 8.21 9.50 22.89
C ASP A 50 8.42 10.52 21.76
N TYR A 51 9.48 10.35 20.94
CA TYR A 51 9.77 11.23 19.80
C TYR A 51 8.65 11.18 18.74
N THR A 52 8.12 9.98 18.46
CA THR A 52 6.99 9.80 17.55
C THR A 52 5.73 10.50 18.06
N VAL A 53 5.46 10.44 19.37
CA VAL A 53 4.36 11.20 20.00
C VAL A 53 4.58 12.71 19.87
N ASP A 54 5.80 13.19 20.05
CA ASP A 54 6.13 14.60 19.87
C ASP A 54 5.95 15.06 18.41
N CYS A 55 6.35 14.25 17.44
CA CYS A 55 6.10 14.53 16.01
C CYS A 55 4.60 14.69 15.73
N LYS A 56 3.77 13.80 16.29
CA LYS A 56 2.31 13.86 16.16
C LYS A 56 1.71 15.10 16.83
N THR A 57 2.04 15.31 18.10
CA THR A 57 1.33 16.26 18.97
C THR A 57 1.88 17.69 18.89
N LYS A 58 3.20 17.84 18.70
CA LYS A 58 3.86 19.17 18.64
C LYS A 58 4.03 19.68 17.23
N LYS A 59 4.14 18.78 16.23
CA LYS A 59 4.40 19.14 14.82
C LYS A 59 3.27 18.74 13.87
N GLY A 60 2.25 18.05 14.37
CA GLY A 60 1.01 17.80 13.64
C GLY A 60 1.15 16.74 12.55
N PHE A 61 2.17 15.87 12.60
CA PHE A 61 2.31 14.74 11.68
C PHE A 61 1.24 13.69 12.01
N THR A 62 0.05 13.83 11.43
CA THR A 62 -1.11 12.96 11.69
C THR A 62 -1.93 12.66 10.43
N ILE A 63 -1.66 13.33 9.32
CA ILE A 63 -2.40 13.18 8.06
C ILE A 63 -1.85 11.96 7.31
N ASP A 64 -2.76 11.10 6.82
CA ASP A 64 -2.43 9.84 6.14
C ASP A 64 -1.37 9.01 6.91
N ALA A 65 -1.54 8.95 8.24
CA ALA A 65 -0.59 8.28 9.11
C ALA A 65 -0.60 6.76 8.92
N GLU A 66 0.59 6.20 8.75
CA GLU A 66 0.85 4.76 8.66
C GLU A 66 1.92 4.39 9.69
N SER A 67 1.77 3.22 10.32
CA SER A 67 2.71 2.73 11.33
C SER A 67 2.79 1.22 11.28
N ASP A 68 3.99 0.70 11.51
CA ASP A 68 4.25 -0.72 11.71
C ASP A 68 5.10 -0.92 12.98
N SER A 69 5.74 -2.09 13.14
CA SER A 69 6.52 -2.40 14.35
C SER A 69 7.77 -1.55 14.52
N SER A 70 8.33 -1.02 13.44
CA SER A 70 9.60 -0.29 13.45
C SER A 70 9.51 1.09 12.81
N GLY A 71 8.37 1.45 12.19
CA GLY A 71 8.26 2.69 11.42
C GLY A 71 7.01 3.51 11.67
N TYR A 72 7.12 4.79 11.35
CA TYR A 72 6.01 5.74 11.37
C TYR A 72 6.12 6.72 10.20
N LYS A 73 5.05 6.84 9.41
CA LYS A 73 4.98 7.78 8.29
C LYS A 73 3.73 8.62 8.41
N ALA A 74 3.85 9.93 8.16
CA ALA A 74 2.70 10.82 8.12
C ALA A 74 3.03 12.16 7.47
N TYR A 75 1.99 12.89 7.11
CA TYR A 75 2.08 14.28 6.70
C TYR A 75 1.64 15.21 7.84
N ASN A 76 2.17 16.43 7.86
CA ASN A 76 1.60 17.51 8.67
C ASN A 76 0.70 18.44 7.84
N ASN A 77 0.02 19.37 8.50
CA ASN A 77 -0.91 20.31 7.84
C ASN A 77 -0.26 21.27 6.84
N LYS A 78 1.07 21.40 6.85
CA LYS A 78 1.85 22.17 5.87
C LYS A 78 2.24 21.30 4.66
N GLY A 79 1.99 20.00 4.71
CA GLY A 79 2.28 19.03 3.66
C GLY A 79 3.68 18.40 3.73
N TYR A 80 4.46 18.65 4.78
CA TYR A 80 5.75 17.95 4.95
C TYR A 80 5.49 16.48 5.20
N LYS A 81 6.30 15.61 4.59
CA LYS A 81 6.21 14.16 4.76
C LYS A 81 7.32 13.69 5.69
N LEU A 82 6.94 13.09 6.81
CA LEU A 82 7.86 12.45 7.75
C LEU A 82 7.82 10.94 7.55
N ASP A 83 9.00 10.32 7.56
CA ASP A 83 9.22 8.88 7.58
C ASP A 83 10.26 8.59 8.67
N LEU A 84 9.85 7.86 9.70
CA LEU A 84 10.69 7.42 10.81
C LEU A 84 10.89 5.92 10.69
N THR A 85 12.13 5.47 10.87
CA THR A 85 12.45 4.04 11.02
C THR A 85 13.37 3.83 12.22
N TYR A 86 12.97 2.94 13.12
CA TYR A 86 13.72 2.60 14.33
C TYR A 86 14.29 1.19 14.24
N TYR A 87 15.61 1.09 14.33
CA TYR A 87 16.37 -0.15 14.33
C TYR A 87 16.74 -0.53 15.76
N GLU A 88 15.96 -1.42 16.37
CA GLU A 88 16.13 -1.79 17.77
C GLU A 88 17.49 -2.45 18.06
N SER A 89 18.02 -3.25 17.11
CA SER A 89 19.29 -3.96 17.26
C SER A 89 20.51 -3.02 17.32
N SER A 90 20.48 -1.93 16.57
CA SER A 90 21.52 -0.90 16.54
C SER A 90 21.21 0.31 17.43
N LYS A 91 20.00 0.39 18.01
CA LYS A 91 19.52 1.54 18.79
C LYS A 91 19.60 2.84 17.98
N GLU A 92 19.14 2.77 16.74
CA GLU A 92 19.25 3.84 15.76
C GLU A 92 17.87 4.27 15.26
N LEU A 93 17.65 5.57 15.14
CA LEU A 93 16.45 6.18 14.58
C LEU A 93 16.84 6.94 13.31
N SER A 94 16.39 6.43 12.17
CA SER A 94 16.45 7.16 10.91
C SER A 94 15.25 8.10 10.80
N ILE A 95 15.52 9.36 10.48
CA ILE A 95 14.53 10.43 10.34
C ILE A 95 14.67 11.01 8.94
N HIS A 96 13.67 10.76 8.11
CA HIS A 96 13.58 11.33 6.78
C HIS A 96 12.38 12.28 6.69
N LEU A 97 12.65 13.53 6.30
CA LEU A 97 11.66 14.58 6.14
C LEU A 97 11.76 15.22 4.76
N ASN A 98 10.67 15.18 4.01
CA ASN A 98 10.55 15.84 2.71
C ASN A 98 9.69 17.10 2.80
N LYS A 99 10.13 18.15 2.11
CA LYS A 99 9.36 19.36 1.87
C LYS A 99 8.12 19.03 1.02
N PRO A 100 6.99 19.75 1.24
CA PRO A 100 5.81 19.59 0.40
C PRO A 100 6.14 19.81 -1.07
N MET A 101 5.51 19.04 -1.95
CA MET A 101 5.59 19.27 -3.38
C MET A 101 4.99 20.64 -3.72
N GLU A 102 5.77 21.43 -4.46
CA GLU A 102 5.31 22.72 -4.99
C GLU A 102 4.23 22.47 -6.07
N MET A 103 3.09 23.15 -5.92
CA MET A 103 1.94 23.03 -6.82
C MET A 103 1.48 24.41 -7.24
N SER A 104 0.88 24.52 -8.42
CA SER A 104 0.32 25.77 -8.93
C SER A 104 -1.05 25.54 -9.57
N SER A 105 -1.73 26.61 -9.96
CA SER A 105 -2.96 26.47 -10.75
C SER A 105 -2.61 25.97 -12.15
N ILE A 106 -3.30 24.92 -12.58
CA ILE A 106 -3.12 24.29 -13.88
C ILE A 106 -4.39 24.37 -14.73
N VAL A 107 -4.19 24.41 -16.04
CA VAL A 107 -5.23 24.15 -17.04
C VAL A 107 -4.94 22.77 -17.62
N TRP A 108 -5.97 21.93 -17.73
CA TRP A 108 -5.79 20.59 -18.30
C TRP A 108 -5.32 20.70 -19.76
N PRO A 109 -4.27 19.96 -20.17
CA PRO A 109 -3.69 20.14 -21.49
C PRO A 109 -4.58 19.58 -22.59
N SER A 110 -4.31 20.01 -23.82
CA SER A 110 -5.00 19.56 -25.03
C SER A 110 -4.17 18.59 -25.89
N SER A 111 -3.07 18.07 -25.34
CA SER A 111 -2.25 17.05 -25.99
C SER A 111 -3.06 15.79 -26.29
N LYS A 112 -2.60 15.00 -27.27
CA LYS A 112 -3.23 13.72 -27.60
C LYS A 112 -3.26 12.78 -26.39
N ALA A 113 -2.21 12.75 -25.56
CA ALA A 113 -2.18 11.98 -24.33
C ALA A 113 -3.25 12.46 -23.33
N ALA A 114 -3.27 13.75 -23.01
CA ALA A 114 -4.23 14.31 -22.07
C ALA A 114 -5.69 14.13 -22.50
N SER A 115 -5.96 14.14 -23.81
CA SER A 115 -7.30 13.89 -24.37
C SER A 115 -7.81 12.45 -24.15
N GLN A 116 -6.92 11.50 -23.84
CA GLN A 116 -7.33 10.12 -23.52
C GLN A 116 -8.04 10.02 -22.17
N LEU A 117 -7.88 11.01 -21.28
CA LEU A 117 -8.30 10.94 -19.89
C LEU A 117 -9.47 11.89 -19.56
N PRO A 118 -10.20 11.66 -18.45
CA PRO A 118 -11.09 12.67 -17.89
C PRO A 118 -10.29 13.90 -17.45
N VAL A 119 -10.93 15.06 -17.42
CA VAL A 119 -10.37 16.21 -16.70
C VAL A 119 -10.54 15.96 -15.20
N PRO A 120 -9.47 16.04 -14.38
CA PRO A 120 -9.57 15.95 -12.93
C PRO A 120 -10.44 17.07 -12.35
N LYS A 121 -11.05 16.83 -11.19
CA LYS A 121 -11.89 17.84 -10.51
C LYS A 121 -11.07 19.04 -10.02
N SER A 122 -9.84 18.80 -9.56
CA SER A 122 -8.95 19.84 -9.06
C SER A 122 -8.20 20.52 -10.21
N THR A 123 -7.96 21.81 -10.05
CA THR A 123 -7.15 22.64 -10.95
C THR A 123 -5.82 23.05 -10.32
N ILE A 124 -5.38 22.33 -9.29
CA ILE A 124 -4.08 22.52 -8.63
C ILE A 124 -3.20 21.33 -8.97
N GLY A 125 -2.00 21.57 -9.49
CA GLY A 125 -1.09 20.50 -9.86
C GLY A 125 0.32 20.96 -10.23
N ASN A 126 1.12 19.99 -10.65
CA ASN A 126 2.49 20.15 -11.09
C ASN A 126 2.78 19.18 -12.24
N PHE A 127 3.02 19.71 -13.44
CA PHE A 127 3.37 18.91 -14.61
C PHE A 127 4.85 18.55 -14.58
N ILE A 128 5.13 17.25 -14.67
CA ILE A 128 6.48 16.74 -14.94
C ILE A 128 6.71 16.66 -16.46
N SER A 129 5.67 16.26 -17.20
CA SER A 129 5.72 16.22 -18.67
C SER A 129 4.31 16.19 -19.27
N ASP A 130 4.17 16.80 -20.45
CA ASP A 130 2.97 16.72 -21.29
C ASP A 130 3.40 16.76 -22.76
N SER A 131 2.91 15.82 -23.55
CA SER A 131 3.19 15.66 -24.96
C SER A 131 2.12 14.79 -25.61
N ASP A 132 2.15 14.63 -26.92
CA ASP A 132 1.20 13.76 -27.61
C ASP A 132 1.35 12.28 -27.26
N ASP A 133 2.50 11.86 -26.72
CA ASP A 133 2.79 10.45 -26.42
C ASP A 133 2.94 10.15 -24.92
N ASN A 134 2.98 11.17 -24.07
CA ASN A 134 3.21 11.00 -22.64
C ASN A 134 2.64 12.15 -21.82
N LEU A 135 2.06 11.81 -20.66
CA LEU A 135 1.58 12.73 -19.65
C LEU A 135 2.06 12.25 -18.28
N ASN A 136 2.65 13.15 -17.49
CA ASN A 136 2.96 12.92 -16.08
C ASN A 136 2.65 14.20 -15.29
N VAL A 137 1.65 14.12 -14.41
CA VAL A 137 1.17 15.27 -13.63
C VAL A 137 0.73 14.83 -12.24
N TYR A 138 1.16 15.59 -11.24
CA TYR A 138 0.57 15.51 -9.91
C TYR A 138 -0.59 16.50 -9.79
N VAL A 139 -1.70 16.05 -9.21
CA VAL A 139 -2.93 16.81 -9.02
C VAL A 139 -3.22 16.88 -7.52
N GLY A 140 -2.99 18.06 -6.93
CA GLY A 140 -3.27 18.35 -5.53
C GLY A 140 -4.75 18.56 -5.25
N ASN A 141 -5.13 18.68 -3.98
CA ASN A 141 -6.53 18.76 -3.53
C ASN A 141 -7.42 17.61 -4.04
N THR A 142 -6.81 16.46 -4.30
CA THR A 142 -7.51 15.23 -4.68
C THR A 142 -7.75 14.41 -3.43
N SER A 143 -8.95 14.49 -2.85
CA SER A 143 -9.29 13.62 -1.72
C SER A 143 -9.24 12.13 -2.11
N ARG A 144 -9.22 11.22 -1.12
CA ARG A 144 -9.33 9.78 -1.39
C ARG A 144 -10.56 9.44 -2.24
N GLU A 145 -11.68 10.10 -1.99
CA GLU A 145 -12.91 9.92 -2.75
C GLU A 145 -12.76 10.43 -4.19
N ASP A 146 -12.17 11.62 -4.37
CA ASP A 146 -11.94 12.18 -5.70
C ASP A 146 -10.98 11.30 -6.53
N TYR A 147 -9.95 10.72 -5.90
CA TYR A 147 -9.07 9.72 -6.53
C TYR A 147 -9.85 8.49 -7.02
N ASN A 148 -10.65 7.88 -6.13
CA ASN A 148 -11.45 6.70 -6.49
C ASN A 148 -12.45 7.01 -7.62
N ASN A 149 -13.05 8.20 -7.59
CA ASN A 149 -13.95 8.67 -8.65
C ASN A 149 -13.20 8.88 -9.98
N TYR A 150 -11.98 9.41 -9.93
CA TYR A 150 -11.15 9.58 -11.12
C TYR A 150 -10.69 8.26 -11.72
N VAL A 151 -10.30 7.28 -10.88
CA VAL A 151 -10.04 5.89 -11.31
C VAL A 151 -11.24 5.32 -12.04
N LYS A 152 -12.45 5.45 -11.47
CA LYS A 152 -13.68 5.00 -12.12
C LYS A 152 -13.92 5.70 -13.46
N ALA A 153 -13.71 7.02 -13.53
CA ALA A 153 -13.89 7.78 -14.76
C ALA A 153 -12.89 7.38 -15.87
N CYS A 154 -11.66 7.02 -15.50
CA CYS A 154 -10.67 6.47 -16.43
C CYS A 154 -11.07 5.07 -16.90
N ALA A 155 -11.52 4.21 -15.98
CA ALA A 155 -12.04 2.90 -16.34
C ALA A 155 -13.22 3.04 -17.31
N ASP A 156 -14.18 3.92 -17.04
CA ASP A 156 -15.33 4.19 -17.93
C ASP A 156 -14.92 4.71 -19.32
N ARG A 157 -13.72 5.31 -19.45
CA ARG A 157 -13.08 5.68 -20.72
C ARG A 157 -12.37 4.53 -21.45
N GLY A 158 -12.42 3.31 -20.91
CA GLY A 158 -11.90 2.11 -21.57
C GLY A 158 -10.53 1.65 -21.06
N PHE A 159 -9.93 2.33 -20.08
CA PHE A 159 -8.75 1.80 -19.39
C PHE A 159 -9.18 0.64 -18.48
N LYS A 160 -9.30 -0.57 -19.03
CA LYS A 160 -9.75 -1.77 -18.30
C LYS A 160 -8.91 -3.02 -18.63
N VAL A 161 -8.03 -2.92 -19.62
CA VAL A 161 -7.24 -4.05 -20.12
C VAL A 161 -6.06 -4.28 -19.19
N GLY A 162 -5.90 -5.52 -18.72
CA GLY A 162 -4.77 -5.91 -17.86
C GLY A 162 -4.69 -5.10 -16.57
N TYR A 163 -5.84 -4.70 -16.01
CA TYR A 163 -5.85 -3.77 -14.89
C TYR A 163 -5.26 -4.39 -13.61
N ASP A 164 -4.57 -3.56 -12.85
CA ASP A 164 -4.19 -3.81 -11.46
C ASP A 164 -4.79 -2.68 -10.61
N ASN A 165 -5.33 -3.04 -9.44
CA ASN A 165 -5.99 -2.10 -8.55
C ASN A 165 -5.68 -2.46 -7.10
N SER A 166 -5.04 -1.52 -6.42
CA SER A 166 -4.69 -1.59 -5.00
C SER A 166 -5.15 -0.30 -4.31
N LYS A 167 -5.03 -0.26 -2.97
CA LYS A 167 -5.46 0.88 -2.15
C LYS A 167 -4.95 2.25 -2.66
N ASN A 168 -3.70 2.31 -3.11
CA ASN A 168 -3.04 3.56 -3.50
C ASN A 168 -2.61 3.58 -4.97
N ARG A 169 -2.97 2.58 -5.78
CA ARG A 169 -2.52 2.50 -7.18
C ARG A 169 -3.56 1.84 -8.06
N TYR A 170 -3.72 2.40 -9.25
CA TYR A 170 -4.48 1.80 -10.34
C TYR A 170 -3.63 1.82 -11.60
N SER A 171 -3.55 0.72 -12.33
CA SER A 171 -2.96 0.73 -13.67
C SER A 171 -3.81 -0.08 -14.63
N ALA A 172 -3.93 0.37 -15.87
CA ALA A 172 -4.64 -0.34 -16.91
C ALA A 172 -4.27 0.18 -18.29
N LYS A 173 -4.49 -0.65 -19.31
CA LYS A 173 -4.45 -0.22 -20.71
C LYS A 173 -5.85 0.03 -21.25
N ASN A 174 -5.96 0.88 -22.25
CA ASN A 174 -7.14 0.93 -23.13
C ASN A 174 -6.94 0.03 -24.37
N ASP A 175 -7.99 -0.15 -25.17
CA ASP A 175 -7.95 -1.00 -26.38
C ASP A 175 -6.97 -0.50 -27.44
N ALA A 176 -6.65 0.81 -27.44
CA ALA A 176 -5.65 1.40 -28.30
C ALA A 176 -4.20 1.21 -27.77
N GLY A 177 -4.03 0.54 -26.63
CA GLY A 177 -2.73 0.19 -26.06
C GLY A 177 -2.07 1.28 -25.22
N TRP A 178 -2.76 2.39 -24.95
CA TRP A 178 -2.27 3.40 -24.01
C TRP A 178 -2.16 2.83 -22.61
N ASP A 179 -1.07 3.12 -21.91
CA ASP A 179 -0.77 2.59 -20.59
C ASP A 179 -0.94 3.67 -19.52
N LEU A 180 -1.96 3.52 -18.68
CA LEU A 180 -2.29 4.44 -17.59
C LEU A 180 -1.81 3.86 -16.27
N SER A 181 -1.13 4.69 -15.47
CA SER A 181 -0.85 4.47 -14.06
C SER A 181 -1.30 5.67 -13.24
N LEU A 182 -2.17 5.43 -12.27
CA LEU A 182 -2.63 6.39 -11.27
C LEU A 182 -2.09 5.95 -9.91
N SER A 183 -1.60 6.90 -9.10
CA SER A 183 -1.25 6.64 -7.70
C SER A 183 -1.77 7.74 -6.78
N TYR A 184 -2.16 7.34 -5.57
CA TYR A 184 -2.49 8.27 -4.49
C TYR A 184 -1.28 8.38 -3.56
N GLU A 185 -0.60 9.51 -3.61
CA GLU A 185 0.68 9.74 -2.92
C GLU A 185 0.52 10.03 -1.42
N GLY A 186 -0.72 10.28 -0.98
CA GLY A 186 -1.01 10.85 0.33
C GLY A 186 -1.12 12.38 0.27
N ASN A 187 -1.56 12.98 1.37
CA ASN A 187 -1.78 14.41 1.51
C ASN A 187 -2.68 15.02 0.41
N SER A 188 -3.71 14.27 0.00
CA SER A 188 -4.62 14.64 -1.08
C SER A 188 -3.93 14.93 -2.43
N VAL A 189 -2.90 14.15 -2.77
CA VAL A 189 -2.21 14.23 -4.06
C VAL A 189 -2.41 12.94 -4.85
N MET A 190 -2.84 13.09 -6.10
CA MET A 190 -2.90 12.02 -7.09
C MET A 190 -1.84 12.26 -8.16
N ASN A 191 -1.07 11.23 -8.51
CA ASN A 191 -0.23 11.23 -9.70
C ASN A 191 -0.98 10.56 -10.86
N ILE A 192 -0.86 11.15 -12.05
CA ILE A 192 -1.40 10.63 -13.30
C ILE A 192 -0.23 10.46 -14.26
N MET A 193 0.05 9.21 -14.64
CA MET A 193 1.03 8.86 -15.66
C MET A 193 0.32 8.14 -16.80
N LEU A 194 0.54 8.58 -18.03
CA LEU A 194 -0.01 7.96 -19.22
C LEU A 194 1.04 7.94 -20.32
N SER A 195 1.25 6.77 -20.91
CA SER A 195 2.16 6.59 -22.04
C SER A 195 1.42 6.04 -23.26
N ALA A 196 1.79 6.52 -24.45
CA ALA A 196 1.34 5.96 -25.71
C ALA A 196 1.80 4.50 -25.87
N PRO A 197 1.08 3.69 -26.67
CA PRO A 197 1.57 2.39 -27.08
C PRO A 197 2.92 2.52 -27.80
N ASP A 198 3.85 1.59 -27.55
CA ASP A 198 5.13 1.56 -28.25
C ASP A 198 4.91 1.43 -29.77
N ASN A 199 5.39 2.40 -30.55
CA ASN A 199 5.33 2.36 -32.02
C ASN A 199 6.33 1.35 -32.65
N ASN A 200 7.02 0.54 -31.85
CA ASN A 200 7.89 -0.52 -32.36
C ASN A 200 7.06 -1.75 -32.79
N SER A 201 6.37 -1.61 -33.92
CA SER A 201 6.03 -2.76 -34.76
C SER A 201 7.34 -3.29 -35.36
N GLY A 202 7.97 -4.19 -34.62
CA GLY A 202 9.17 -4.90 -35.01
C GLY A 202 9.24 -6.20 -34.22
N SER A 203 8.63 -7.25 -34.76
CA SER A 203 8.78 -8.64 -34.32
C SER A 203 10.20 -8.92 -33.85
N ASN A 204 10.32 -9.39 -32.62
CA ASN A 204 11.39 -10.29 -32.23
C ASN A 204 10.81 -11.37 -31.32
N ASP A 205 10.09 -12.29 -31.95
CA ASP A 205 10.00 -13.67 -31.51
C ASP A 205 11.42 -14.22 -31.39
N ASN A 206 11.97 -14.17 -30.18
CA ASN A 206 13.19 -14.91 -29.87
C ASN A 206 12.85 -16.37 -29.59
N LYS A 207 12.71 -17.07 -30.71
CA LYS A 207 12.89 -18.51 -30.89
C LYS A 207 14.06 -19.04 -30.04
N LYS A 208 13.75 -19.89 -29.04
CA LYS A 208 14.71 -20.89 -28.54
C LYS A 208 14.15 -22.29 -28.85
N SER A 209 14.90 -22.97 -29.70
CA SER A 209 14.61 -24.25 -30.36
C SER A 209 14.42 -25.44 -29.41
N THR A 210 13.25 -26.07 -29.54
CA THR A 210 12.93 -27.50 -29.75
C THR A 210 13.95 -28.61 -29.39
N ASN A 211 13.44 -29.61 -28.64
CA ASN A 211 13.48 -31.04 -29.01
C ASN A 211 12.27 -31.76 -28.34
N SER A 212 11.19 -32.05 -29.09
CA SER A 212 10.85 -33.34 -29.75
C SER A 212 10.05 -34.29 -28.84
N LYS A 213 8.71 -34.38 -28.93
CA LYS A 213 7.83 -35.29 -29.73
C LYS A 213 6.93 -36.03 -28.70
N ASP A 214 5.63 -36.28 -28.86
CA ASP A 214 4.86 -36.65 -30.05
C ASP A 214 3.34 -36.47 -29.83
N SER A 215 2.68 -36.07 -30.93
CA SER A 215 1.31 -36.30 -31.43
C SER A 215 0.08 -36.48 -30.50
N SER A 216 -0.96 -35.68 -30.74
CA SER A 216 -2.01 -36.05 -31.72
C SER A 216 -3.10 -34.97 -31.89
N ASN A 217 -3.78 -35.03 -33.03
CA ASN A 217 -4.50 -33.99 -33.77
C ASN A 217 -5.86 -33.55 -33.20
N SER A 218 -6.10 -32.24 -33.34
CA SER A 218 -7.24 -31.57 -34.02
C SER A 218 -8.69 -31.97 -33.71
N ALA A 219 -9.45 -31.02 -33.14
CA ALA A 219 -10.75 -30.61 -33.68
C ALA A 219 -11.17 -29.24 -33.13
N GLU A 220 -11.55 -28.39 -34.08
CA GLU A 220 -12.02 -27.01 -33.96
C GLU A 220 -13.40 -26.93 -33.27
N SER A 221 -13.57 -26.02 -32.31
CA SER A 221 -14.90 -25.48 -31.94
C SER A 221 -14.83 -24.22 -31.09
N LYS A 222 -15.59 -23.21 -31.56
CA LYS A 222 -16.00 -21.97 -30.90
C LYS A 222 -16.05 -22.08 -29.38
N SER A 223 -15.37 -21.20 -28.66
CA SER A 223 -15.54 -21.05 -27.21
C SER A 223 -16.02 -19.66 -26.85
N ALA A 224 -17.19 -19.65 -26.25
CA ALA A 224 -17.86 -18.53 -25.62
C ALA A 224 -17.06 -18.01 -24.41
N LYS A 225 -17.27 -16.73 -24.13
CA LYS A 225 -17.16 -16.00 -22.84
C LYS A 225 -16.79 -16.89 -21.63
N PRO A 226 -15.71 -16.59 -20.87
CA PRO A 226 -15.51 -17.22 -19.57
C PRO A 226 -16.57 -16.70 -18.61
N GLN A 227 -17.63 -17.48 -18.47
CA GLN A 227 -18.56 -17.41 -17.35
C GLN A 227 -17.80 -17.99 -16.15
N GLN A 228 -17.50 -17.15 -15.16
CA GLN A 228 -17.02 -17.62 -13.85
C GLN A 228 -18.02 -18.64 -13.32
N ASN A 229 -17.53 -19.84 -13.00
CA ASN A 229 -18.31 -20.84 -12.29
C ASN A 229 -18.58 -20.33 -10.87
N ASP A 230 -19.74 -19.70 -10.73
CA ASP A 230 -20.42 -19.45 -9.47
C ASP A 230 -20.80 -20.80 -8.83
N ALA A 231 -20.02 -21.26 -7.85
CA ALA A 231 -20.61 -22.02 -6.75
C ALA A 231 -21.34 -21.01 -5.85
N LYS A 232 -22.51 -20.54 -6.30
CA LYS A 232 -23.36 -19.60 -5.55
C LYS A 232 -23.92 -20.30 -4.31
N SER A 233 -23.49 -19.86 -3.13
CA SER A 233 -24.26 -20.04 -1.91
C SER A 233 -25.54 -19.19 -2.00
N ALA A 234 -26.63 -19.64 -1.37
CA ALA A 234 -27.95 -18.98 -1.39
C ALA A 234 -27.94 -17.50 -0.92
N ASN A 235 -26.85 -17.04 -0.30
CA ASN A 235 -26.70 -15.70 0.29
C ASN A 235 -25.78 -14.75 -0.51
N GLY A 236 -25.37 -15.09 -1.74
CA GLY A 236 -24.51 -14.22 -2.57
C GLY A 236 -23.03 -14.19 -2.16
N LEU A 237 -22.62 -15.07 -1.25
CA LEU A 237 -21.24 -15.29 -0.86
C LEU A 237 -20.61 -16.34 -1.78
N ARG A 238 -19.45 -16.04 -2.40
CA ARG A 238 -18.66 -17.08 -3.06
C ARG A 238 -18.11 -18.05 -2.01
N SER A 239 -18.13 -19.33 -2.34
CA SER A 239 -17.78 -20.40 -1.40
C SER A 239 -16.33 -20.33 -0.93
N ASP A 240 -15.42 -19.93 -1.81
CA ASP A 240 -13.99 -19.73 -1.52
C ASP A 240 -13.77 -18.55 -0.56
N PHE A 241 -14.45 -17.41 -0.82
CA PHE A 241 -14.43 -16.25 0.07
C PHE A 241 -14.97 -16.62 1.46
N LYS A 242 -16.13 -17.28 1.53
CA LYS A 242 -16.73 -17.65 2.82
C LYS A 242 -15.80 -18.60 3.58
N ALA A 243 -15.21 -19.59 2.91
CA ALA A 243 -14.27 -20.51 3.54
C ALA A 243 -13.03 -19.79 4.08
N ALA A 244 -12.47 -18.82 3.36
CA ALA A 244 -11.33 -18.03 3.82
C ALA A 244 -11.70 -17.19 5.06
N MET A 245 -12.85 -16.52 5.04
CA MET A 245 -13.31 -15.70 6.16
C MET A 245 -13.67 -16.51 7.41
N ASP A 246 -14.34 -17.65 7.23
CA ASP A 246 -14.67 -18.55 8.34
C ASP A 246 -13.39 -19.13 8.97
N SER A 247 -12.40 -19.50 8.13
CA SER A 247 -11.11 -20.01 8.62
C SER A 247 -10.33 -18.94 9.36
N TYR A 248 -10.35 -17.68 8.88
CA TYR A 248 -9.76 -16.54 9.60
C TYR A 248 -10.38 -16.37 10.98
N GLU A 249 -11.72 -16.29 11.05
CA GLU A 249 -12.40 -16.11 12.32
C GLU A 249 -12.12 -17.27 13.29
N SER A 250 -12.14 -18.51 12.79
CA SER A 250 -11.82 -19.69 13.60
C SER A 250 -10.39 -19.64 14.15
N THR A 251 -9.39 -19.35 13.32
CA THR A 251 -8.00 -19.26 13.75
C THR A 251 -7.80 -18.17 14.80
N MET A 252 -8.45 -17.02 14.64
CA MET A 252 -8.38 -15.93 15.62
C MET A 252 -9.09 -16.26 16.94
N ASN A 253 -10.20 -17.01 16.89
CA ASN A 253 -10.86 -17.52 18.09
C ASN A 253 -9.93 -18.42 18.90
N GLU A 254 -9.22 -19.33 18.23
CA GLU A 254 -8.28 -20.25 18.89
C GLU A 254 -7.06 -19.54 19.42
N TYR A 255 -6.56 -18.52 18.71
CA TYR A 255 -5.52 -17.65 19.25
C TYR A 255 -5.96 -17.00 20.57
N VAL A 256 -7.19 -16.47 20.64
CA VAL A 256 -7.73 -15.85 21.86
C VAL A 256 -7.84 -16.88 22.99
N GLU A 257 -8.34 -18.09 22.72
CA GLU A 257 -8.44 -19.14 23.74
C GLU A 257 -7.06 -19.62 24.22
N PHE A 258 -6.10 -19.78 23.31
CA PHE A 258 -4.70 -20.06 23.65
C PHE A 258 -4.12 -18.97 24.55
N MET A 259 -4.32 -17.69 24.20
CA MET A 259 -3.81 -16.56 24.98
C MET A 259 -4.43 -16.48 26.37
N LYS A 260 -5.71 -16.86 26.54
CA LYS A 260 -6.34 -16.96 27.88
C LYS A 260 -5.67 -18.03 28.73
N LYS A 261 -5.45 -19.24 28.17
CA LYS A 261 -4.77 -20.34 28.87
C LYS A 261 -3.32 -20.00 29.20
N TYR A 262 -2.60 -19.41 28.25
CA TYR A 262 -1.22 -18.97 28.42
C TYR A 262 -1.09 -17.93 29.54
N LYS A 263 -1.99 -16.93 29.60
CA LYS A 263 -2.04 -15.95 30.70
C LYS A 263 -2.39 -16.59 32.05
N ALA A 264 -3.21 -17.65 32.07
CA ALA A 264 -3.61 -18.32 33.30
C ALA A 264 -2.50 -19.22 33.88
N ASN A 265 -1.79 -19.97 33.02
CA ASN A 265 -0.67 -20.81 33.43
C ASN A 265 0.30 -21.04 32.26
N SER A 266 1.33 -20.19 32.14
CA SER A 266 2.30 -20.24 31.06
C SER A 266 3.21 -21.49 31.05
N SER A 267 3.21 -22.27 32.13
CA SER A 267 4.04 -23.47 32.30
C SER A 267 3.27 -24.77 32.08
N ASP A 268 2.03 -24.68 31.60
CA ASP A 268 1.22 -25.85 31.29
C ASP A 268 1.80 -26.60 30.07
N ALA A 269 2.08 -27.89 30.26
CA ALA A 269 2.68 -28.74 29.22
C ALA A 269 1.72 -28.95 28.03
N GLU A 270 0.40 -28.79 28.22
CA GLU A 270 -0.59 -28.90 27.16
C GLU A 270 -0.49 -27.75 26.13
N LEU A 271 0.07 -26.59 26.52
CA LEU A 271 0.24 -25.43 25.63
C LEU A 271 1.12 -25.73 24.42
N ILE A 272 2.08 -26.66 24.54
CA ILE A 272 2.94 -27.05 23.42
C ILE A 272 2.13 -27.78 22.35
N SER A 273 1.22 -28.67 22.77
CA SER A 273 0.34 -29.39 21.85
C SER A 273 -0.68 -28.44 21.21
N GLU A 274 -1.28 -27.56 22.00
CA GLU A 274 -2.25 -26.57 21.49
C GLU A 274 -1.61 -25.57 20.52
N TYR A 275 -0.33 -25.21 20.73
CA TYR A 275 0.41 -24.37 19.80
C TYR A 275 0.67 -25.08 18.46
N ALA A 276 0.98 -26.39 18.48
CA ALA A 276 1.15 -27.16 17.25
C ALA A 276 -0.16 -27.27 16.45
N ASP A 277 -1.29 -27.50 17.13
CA ASP A 277 -2.61 -27.53 16.52
C ASP A 277 -3.00 -26.16 15.93
N TYR A 278 -2.71 -25.08 16.65
CA TYR A 278 -2.89 -23.71 16.15
C TYR A 278 -2.08 -23.48 14.88
N MET A 279 -0.83 -23.95 14.83
CA MET A 279 0.02 -23.77 13.66
C MET A 279 -0.49 -24.51 12.42
N GLN A 280 -1.09 -25.68 12.60
CA GLN A 280 -1.75 -26.40 11.52
C GLN A 280 -2.95 -25.61 10.95
N LYS A 281 -3.76 -24.99 11.82
CA LYS A 281 -4.91 -24.17 11.41
C LYS A 281 -4.50 -22.83 10.81
N TYR A 282 -3.38 -22.27 11.24
CA TYR A 282 -2.79 -21.10 10.60
C TYR A 282 -2.34 -21.40 9.17
N ALA A 283 -1.74 -22.57 8.93
CA ALA A 283 -1.38 -23.03 7.58
C ALA A 283 -2.62 -23.23 6.70
N ASP A 284 -3.65 -23.94 7.20
CA ASP A 284 -4.90 -24.14 6.48
C ASP A 284 -5.64 -22.82 6.18
N MET A 285 -5.64 -21.87 7.11
CA MET A 285 -6.13 -20.51 6.86
C MET A 285 -5.36 -19.86 5.72
N THR A 286 -4.03 -19.88 5.77
CA THR A 286 -3.16 -19.27 4.74
C THR A 286 -3.43 -19.87 3.36
N ASP A 287 -3.57 -21.19 3.27
CA ASP A 287 -3.88 -21.90 2.02
C ASP A 287 -5.26 -21.49 1.47
N LYS A 288 -6.26 -21.30 2.33
CA LYS A 288 -7.59 -20.81 1.93
C LYS A 288 -7.56 -19.36 1.43
N PHE A 289 -6.75 -18.49 2.04
CA PHE A 289 -6.55 -17.13 1.55
C PHE A 289 -5.82 -17.10 0.20
N GLN A 290 -4.80 -17.94 0.02
CA GLN A 290 -4.11 -18.05 -1.27
C GLN A 290 -5.00 -18.64 -2.37
N SER A 291 -5.87 -19.59 -2.00
CA SER A 291 -6.83 -20.21 -2.91
C SER A 291 -8.00 -19.30 -3.26
N TRP A 292 -8.28 -18.29 -2.42
CA TRP A 292 -9.26 -17.25 -2.71
C TRP A 292 -8.70 -16.27 -3.75
N LYS A 293 -8.96 -16.56 -5.04
CA LYS A 293 -8.43 -15.80 -6.18
C LYS A 293 -9.21 -14.52 -6.54
N SER A 294 -10.14 -14.08 -5.69
CA SER A 294 -11.02 -12.95 -6.00
C SER A 294 -10.63 -11.68 -5.24
N ASN A 295 -10.02 -10.73 -5.94
CA ASN A 295 -9.58 -9.46 -5.36
C ASN A 295 -10.72 -8.42 -5.17
N ASN A 296 -11.90 -8.66 -5.75
CA ASN A 296 -13.05 -7.75 -5.66
C ASN A 296 -14.19 -8.39 -4.89
N LEU A 297 -14.45 -7.90 -3.67
CA LEU A 297 -15.62 -8.29 -2.87
C LEU A 297 -16.90 -7.72 -3.50
N ASN A 298 -17.93 -8.56 -3.62
CA ASN A 298 -19.27 -8.05 -3.85
C ASN A 298 -19.85 -7.45 -2.55
N ASN A 299 -21.01 -6.78 -2.63
CA ASN A 299 -21.61 -6.12 -1.46
C ASN A 299 -21.91 -7.07 -0.28
N ALA A 300 -22.33 -8.30 -0.56
CA ALA A 300 -22.62 -9.29 0.48
C ALA A 300 -21.32 -9.78 1.14
N GLU A 301 -20.27 -9.96 0.35
CA GLU A 301 -18.94 -10.38 0.84
C GLU A 301 -18.25 -9.26 1.63
N LEU A 302 -18.34 -8.01 1.19
CA LEU A 302 -17.85 -6.86 1.95
C LEU A 302 -18.56 -6.75 3.31
N SER A 303 -19.89 -6.91 3.32
CA SER A 303 -20.67 -6.90 4.56
C SER A 303 -20.25 -8.04 5.50
N TYR A 304 -20.02 -9.23 4.94
CA TYR A 304 -19.56 -10.39 5.70
C TYR A 304 -18.14 -10.19 6.27
N TYR A 305 -17.22 -9.67 5.46
CA TYR A 305 -15.86 -9.31 5.86
C TYR A 305 -15.86 -8.34 7.04
N LEU A 306 -16.62 -7.23 6.94
CA LEU A 306 -16.72 -6.25 8.02
C LEU A 306 -17.30 -6.86 9.31
N ALA A 307 -18.30 -7.75 9.18
CA ALA A 307 -18.88 -8.43 10.34
C ALA A 307 -17.89 -9.40 11.00
N VAL A 308 -17.10 -10.14 10.21
CA VAL A 308 -16.03 -11.01 10.71
C VAL A 308 -14.95 -10.20 11.43
N GLN A 309 -14.46 -9.10 10.81
CA GLN A 309 -13.49 -8.20 11.43
C GLN A 309 -13.99 -7.66 12.76
N ALA A 310 -15.24 -7.18 12.83
CA ALA A 310 -15.82 -6.68 14.09
C ALA A 310 -15.88 -7.75 15.19
N ARG A 311 -16.23 -9.00 14.85
CA ARG A 311 -16.25 -10.12 15.82
C ARG A 311 -14.85 -10.48 16.30
N VAL A 312 -13.88 -10.54 15.39
CA VAL A 312 -12.47 -10.82 15.71
C VAL A 312 -11.89 -9.72 16.59
N THR A 313 -12.05 -8.44 16.23
CA THR A 313 -11.59 -7.30 17.05
C THR A 313 -12.20 -7.35 18.45
N LYS A 314 -13.50 -7.63 18.57
CA LYS A 314 -14.17 -7.77 19.86
C LYS A 314 -13.54 -8.87 20.72
N LYS A 315 -13.22 -10.03 20.13
CA LYS A 315 -12.60 -11.15 20.84
C LYS A 315 -11.14 -10.89 21.21
N LEU A 316 -10.37 -10.24 20.34
CA LEU A 316 -8.98 -9.86 20.65
C LEU A 316 -8.90 -8.93 21.86
N ALA A 317 -9.89 -8.06 22.05
CA ALA A 317 -9.97 -7.20 23.23
C ALA A 317 -10.13 -7.99 24.55
N GLU A 318 -10.59 -9.25 24.52
CA GLU A 318 -10.68 -10.10 25.72
C GLU A 318 -9.31 -10.58 26.22
N VAL A 319 -8.27 -10.51 25.35
CA VAL A 319 -6.90 -10.94 25.65
C VAL A 319 -5.86 -9.85 25.47
N ALA A 320 -6.30 -8.61 25.24
CA ALA A 320 -5.43 -7.43 25.30
C ALA A 320 -4.90 -7.17 26.72
#